data_AF-A0A3L6L1W6-F1
#
_entry.id   AF-A0A3L6L1W6-F1
#
_cell.length_a   1.000
_cell.length_b   1.000
_cell.length_c   1.000
_cell.angle_alpha   90.00
_cell.angle_beta   90.00
_cell.angle_gamma   90.00
#
_symmetry.space_group_name_H-M   'P 1'
#
loop_
_entity.id
_entity.type
_entity.pdbx_description
1 polymer ?
#
loop_
_entity_poly.entity_id
_entity_poly.type
_entity_poly.pdbx_seq_one_letter_code
_entity_poly.pdbx_strand_id
1 'polypeptide(L)'
;MPNIKGGVGSFLMRRTAPKSIRQKYQTGPQFYKRKFFQFQKGHHRLHRRISGVQTGSPTHQREYERFHHLPGDVRTRPQFDFTFGETRADRVMFAWRKRGDLQLYQMSGRGETFVCYRCGYPVRSQLVAVKADNWDYRMCYRCYTNTVHRGMENDT
;
A
#
# COMPACT_ATOMS: atom_id res chain seq x y z
N MET A 1 -51.68 -15.12 -13.69
CA MET A 1 -51.68 -13.64 -13.71
C MET A 1 -50.30 -13.17 -14.16
N PRO A 2 -50.15 -12.35 -15.21
CA PRO A 2 -48.85 -11.79 -15.57
C PRO A 2 -48.48 -10.68 -14.57
N ASN A 3 -47.34 -10.81 -13.91
CA ASN A 3 -46.83 -9.80 -12.95
C ASN A 3 -46.30 -8.56 -13.69
N ILE A 4 -46.40 -7.39 -13.06
CA ILE A 4 -45.79 -6.14 -13.54
C ILE A 4 -44.27 -6.19 -13.30
N LYS A 5 -43.47 -5.93 -14.35
CA LYS A 5 -42.01 -5.82 -14.25
C LYS A 5 -41.60 -4.34 -14.32
N GLY A 6 -40.87 -3.86 -13.31
CA GLY A 6 -40.27 -2.52 -13.30
C GLY A 6 -38.80 -2.53 -13.73
N GLY A 7 -38.29 -1.38 -14.19
CA GLY A 7 -36.89 -1.18 -14.56
C GLY A 7 -36.25 -0.02 -13.77
N VAL A 8 -35.16 -0.30 -13.05
CA VAL A 8 -34.39 0.73 -12.32
C VAL A 8 -32.90 0.58 -12.61
N GLY A 9 -32.27 1.67 -13.03
CA GLY A 9 -30.85 1.69 -13.35
C GLY A 9 -29.96 1.51 -12.11
N SER A 10 -28.98 0.61 -12.18
CA SER A 10 -28.04 0.36 -11.06
C SER A 10 -27.21 1.58 -10.66
N PHE A 11 -27.02 2.54 -11.57
CA PHE A 11 -26.32 3.81 -11.29
C PHE A 11 -27.05 4.64 -10.21
N LEU A 12 -28.38 4.64 -10.19
CA LEU A 12 -29.19 5.29 -9.15
C LEU A 12 -28.93 4.69 -7.77
N MET A 13 -28.67 3.38 -7.73
CA MET A 13 -28.40 2.63 -6.51
C MET A 13 -26.93 2.68 -6.08
N ARG A 14 -26.00 3.23 -6.90
CA ARG A 14 -24.57 3.28 -6.54
C ARG A 14 -24.30 4.18 -5.33
N ARG A 15 -25.14 5.19 -5.08
CA ARG A 15 -25.01 6.08 -3.91
C ARG A 15 -25.04 5.32 -2.58
N THR A 16 -25.79 4.22 -2.50
CA THR A 16 -25.96 3.39 -1.29
C THR A 16 -25.09 2.12 -1.31
N ALA A 17 -24.08 2.05 -2.19
CA ALA A 17 -23.17 0.89 -2.27
C ALA A 17 -22.40 0.57 -0.96
N PRO A 18 -21.99 1.55 -0.12
CA PRO A 18 -21.38 1.26 1.18
C PRO A 18 -22.37 0.62 2.17
N LYS A 19 -21.94 -0.46 2.83
CA LYS A 19 -22.79 -1.26 3.73
C LYS A 19 -22.45 -1.10 5.23
N SER A 20 -21.57 -0.14 5.58
CA SER A 20 -21.22 0.13 6.97
C SER A 20 -20.73 1.57 7.15
N ILE A 21 -20.72 2.04 8.40
CA ILE A 21 -20.17 3.36 8.78
C ILE A 21 -18.73 3.52 8.27
N ARG A 22 -17.88 2.51 8.50
CA ARG A 22 -16.50 2.46 8.02
C ARG A 22 -16.39 2.64 6.50
N GLN A 23 -17.27 2.01 5.73
CA GLN A 23 -17.22 2.08 4.26
C GLN A 23 -17.77 3.41 3.73
N LYS A 24 -18.84 3.94 4.36
CA LYS A 24 -19.53 5.16 3.92
C LYS A 24 -18.72 6.42 4.25
N TYR A 25 -18.19 6.49 5.47
CA TYR A 25 -17.53 7.68 6.02
C TYR A 25 -16.00 7.53 6.13
N GLN A 26 -15.44 6.38 5.76
CA GLN A 26 -13.99 6.13 5.78
C GLN A 26 -13.34 6.36 7.15
N THR A 27 -14.08 6.07 8.24
CA THR A 27 -13.64 6.30 9.63
C THR A 27 -12.50 5.41 10.09
N GLY A 28 -12.09 4.41 9.31
CA GLY A 28 -10.97 3.53 9.64
C GLY A 28 -10.39 2.79 8.43
N PRO A 29 -9.40 1.91 8.66
CA PRO A 29 -8.78 1.08 7.63
C PRO A 29 -9.80 0.33 6.76
N GLN A 30 -9.66 0.39 5.44
CA GLN A 30 -10.57 -0.22 4.47
C GLN A 30 -10.12 -1.64 4.10
N PHE A 31 -10.16 -2.59 5.04
CA PHE A 31 -9.80 -4.00 4.85
C PHE A 31 -10.53 -4.64 3.65
N TYR A 32 -9.99 -4.46 2.43
CA TYR A 32 -10.50 -4.97 1.16
C TYR A 32 -11.96 -4.64 0.81
N LYS A 33 -12.61 -3.67 1.47
CA LYS A 33 -14.04 -3.35 1.29
C LYS A 33 -14.35 -1.92 0.82
N ARG A 34 -13.38 -1.21 0.24
CA ARG A 34 -13.59 0.13 -0.32
C ARG A 34 -14.53 0.09 -1.53
N LYS A 35 -15.47 1.05 -1.62
CA LYS A 35 -16.46 1.13 -2.71
C LYS A 35 -16.14 2.18 -3.77
N PHE A 36 -15.63 3.33 -3.34
CA PHE A 36 -15.36 4.46 -4.22
C PHE A 36 -13.86 4.74 -4.26
N PHE A 37 -13.31 4.79 -5.47
CA PHE A 37 -11.89 4.97 -5.73
C PHE A 37 -11.68 6.25 -6.54
N GLN A 38 -10.63 6.99 -6.19
CA GLN A 38 -10.20 8.20 -6.87
C GLN A 38 -8.77 7.98 -7.37
N PHE A 39 -8.63 7.90 -8.70
CA PHE A 39 -7.36 7.74 -9.40
C PHE A 39 -7.07 9.00 -10.22
N GLN A 40 -5.80 9.19 -10.58
CA GLN A 40 -5.41 10.27 -11.48
C GLN A 40 -6.07 10.10 -12.86
N LYS A 41 -6.61 11.19 -13.40
CA LYS A 41 -7.19 11.20 -14.76
C LYS A 41 -6.11 10.83 -15.78
N GLY A 42 -6.43 9.90 -16.67
CA GLY A 42 -5.49 9.37 -17.68
C GLY A 42 -4.79 8.06 -17.30
N HIS A 43 -4.92 7.59 -16.04
CA HIS A 43 -4.44 6.25 -15.71
C HIS A 43 -5.45 5.18 -16.14
N HIS A 44 -5.08 4.36 -17.12
CA HIS A 44 -5.88 3.20 -17.53
C HIS A 44 -5.72 2.00 -16.58
N ARG A 45 -4.51 1.81 -16.04
CA ARG A 45 -4.28 0.82 -14.97
C ARG A 45 -4.63 1.44 -13.62
N LEU A 46 -5.72 0.98 -13.01
CA LEU A 46 -6.33 1.51 -11.80
C LEU A 46 -5.60 1.08 -10.52
N HIS A 47 -4.32 1.44 -10.40
CA HIS A 47 -3.54 1.28 -9.18
C HIS A 47 -2.79 2.58 -8.86
N ARG A 48 -2.61 2.85 -7.57
CA ARG A 48 -1.70 3.90 -7.11
C ARG A 48 -0.25 3.48 -7.35
N ARG A 49 0.66 4.44 -7.39
CA ARG A 49 2.09 4.22 -7.66
C ARG A 49 2.89 4.93 -6.57
N ILE A 50 3.86 4.23 -5.99
CA ILE A 50 4.89 4.81 -5.14
C ILE A 50 6.20 4.33 -5.73
N SER A 51 6.89 5.23 -6.43
CA SER A 51 8.03 4.92 -7.29
C SER A 51 9.32 5.49 -6.70
N GLY A 52 10.44 4.81 -6.97
CA GLY A 52 11.78 5.31 -6.66
C GLY A 52 12.43 5.90 -7.91
N VAL A 53 13.48 6.71 -7.72
CA VAL A 53 14.32 7.27 -8.79
C VAL A 53 15.72 6.69 -8.64
N GLN A 54 16.23 6.04 -9.69
CA GLN A 54 17.59 5.53 -9.73
C GLN A 54 18.46 6.49 -10.56
N THR A 55 19.59 6.89 -9.99
CA THR A 55 20.55 7.82 -10.59
C THR A 55 21.95 7.22 -10.70
N GLY A 56 22.23 6.10 -10.03
CA GLY A 56 23.54 5.44 -10.05
C GLY A 56 23.48 3.92 -10.04
N SER A 57 24.65 3.30 -10.15
CA SER A 57 24.85 1.87 -9.93
C SER A 57 24.77 1.53 -8.43
N PRO A 58 24.51 0.26 -8.05
CA PRO A 58 24.40 -0.16 -6.64
C PRO A 58 25.61 0.19 -5.76
N THR A 59 26.80 0.32 -6.36
CA THR A 59 28.03 0.73 -5.67
C THR A 59 28.00 2.20 -5.25
N HIS A 60 27.40 3.08 -6.05
CA HIS A 60 27.35 4.52 -5.80
C HIS A 60 26.03 4.97 -5.16
N GLN A 61 24.94 4.27 -5.44
CA GLN A 61 23.62 4.56 -4.89
C GLN A 61 22.96 3.25 -4.47
N ARG A 62 22.72 3.09 -3.17
CA ARG A 62 22.02 1.90 -2.65
C ARG A 62 20.56 1.94 -3.05
N GLU A 63 19.93 0.78 -3.22
CA GLU A 63 18.58 0.73 -3.77
C GLU A 63 17.53 1.38 -2.87
N TYR A 64 17.74 1.44 -1.55
CA TYR A 64 16.84 2.14 -0.63
C TYR A 64 16.88 3.66 -0.80
N GLU A 65 18.00 4.22 -1.28
CA GLU A 65 18.15 5.66 -1.51
C GLU A 65 17.30 6.16 -2.68
N ARG A 66 16.79 5.25 -3.54
CA ARG A 66 15.88 5.59 -4.65
C ARG A 66 14.61 6.30 -4.17
N PHE A 67 14.22 6.06 -2.93
CA PHE A 67 13.02 6.63 -2.32
C PHE A 67 13.31 7.82 -1.41
N HIS A 68 14.55 8.36 -1.41
CA HIS A 68 14.97 9.45 -0.53
C HIS A 68 14.12 10.74 -0.68
N HIS A 69 13.53 10.96 -1.85
CA HIS A 69 12.60 12.07 -2.09
C HIS A 69 11.30 11.97 -1.26
N LEU A 70 10.94 10.77 -0.79
CA LEU A 70 9.80 10.56 0.11
C LEU A 70 10.21 10.81 1.58
N PRO A 71 9.29 11.29 2.44
CA PRO A 71 9.57 11.50 3.86
C PRO A 71 9.39 10.21 4.66
N GLY A 72 9.98 10.16 5.86
CA GLY A 72 9.86 9.06 6.81
C GLY A 72 11.06 8.12 6.77
N ASP A 73 10.85 6.87 7.19
CA ASP A 73 11.95 5.92 7.43
C ASP A 73 12.81 5.61 6.20
N VAL A 74 12.33 5.83 4.96
CA VAL A 74 13.13 5.58 3.74
C VAL A 74 14.34 6.51 3.59
N ARG A 75 14.43 7.57 4.39
CA ARG A 75 15.63 8.42 4.50
C ARG A 75 16.65 7.88 5.50
N THR A 76 16.26 6.91 6.31
CA THR A 76 17.13 6.23 7.26
C THR A 76 17.66 4.93 6.67
N ARG A 77 18.83 4.51 7.15
CA ARG A 77 19.39 3.21 6.75
C ARG A 77 18.52 2.08 7.30
N PRO A 78 18.20 1.05 6.50
CA PRO A 78 17.48 -0.13 6.98
C PRO A 78 18.29 -0.88 8.04
N GLN A 79 17.59 -1.61 8.91
CA GLN A 79 18.22 -2.40 9.98
C GLN A 79 18.80 -3.71 9.43
N PHE A 80 18.11 -4.32 8.47
CA PHE A 80 18.51 -5.57 7.85
C PHE A 80 18.72 -5.37 6.35
N ASP A 81 19.81 -5.94 5.86
CA ASP A 81 20.21 -5.97 4.45
C ASP A 81 20.38 -7.45 4.04
N PHE A 82 19.60 -7.86 3.05
CA PHE A 82 19.57 -9.21 2.49
C PHE A 82 20.13 -9.26 1.06
N THR A 83 20.81 -8.20 0.61
CA THR A 83 21.39 -8.14 -0.73
C THR A 83 22.63 -9.02 -0.90
N PHE A 84 23.36 -9.26 0.19
CA PHE A 84 24.51 -10.17 0.22
C PHE A 84 24.07 -11.60 0.58
N GLY A 85 24.58 -12.59 -0.16
CA GLY A 85 24.25 -14.00 0.04
C GLY A 85 23.18 -14.49 -0.95
N GLU A 86 22.33 -15.41 -0.49
CA GLU A 86 21.28 -16.00 -1.32
C GLU A 86 20.14 -15.00 -1.54
N THR A 87 19.70 -14.87 -2.80
CA THR A 87 18.54 -14.02 -3.12
C THR A 87 17.27 -14.65 -2.56
N ARG A 88 16.59 -13.95 -1.66
CA ARG A 88 15.32 -14.42 -1.09
C ARG A 88 14.28 -14.71 -2.18
N ALA A 89 13.45 -15.74 -1.97
CA ALA A 89 12.37 -16.12 -2.89
C ALA A 89 11.36 -14.99 -3.13
N ASP A 90 11.06 -14.20 -2.09
CA ASP A 90 10.20 -13.03 -2.15
C ASP A 90 10.93 -11.76 -2.65
N ARG A 91 12.24 -11.84 -2.91
CA ARG A 91 13.08 -10.74 -3.40
C ARG A 91 13.13 -9.53 -2.46
N VAL A 92 12.87 -9.68 -1.16
CA VAL A 92 13.13 -8.63 -0.17
C VAL A 92 14.63 -8.35 -0.12
N MET A 93 15.02 -7.08 -0.28
CA MET A 93 16.41 -6.63 -0.18
C MET A 93 16.70 -5.98 1.16
N PHE A 94 15.78 -5.16 1.68
CA PHE A 94 15.98 -4.38 2.89
C PHE A 94 14.78 -4.47 3.81
N ALA A 95 15.02 -4.44 5.11
CA ALA A 95 13.98 -4.26 6.13
C ALA A 95 14.39 -3.18 7.14
N TRP A 96 13.51 -2.23 7.38
CA TRP A 96 13.68 -1.22 8.41
C TRP A 96 13.33 -1.79 9.79
N ARG A 97 13.74 -1.07 10.83
CA ARG A 97 13.35 -1.39 12.21
C ARG A 97 11.83 -1.37 12.35
N LYS A 98 11.28 -2.32 13.10
CA LYS A 98 9.86 -2.36 13.44
C LYS A 98 9.42 -1.06 14.12
N ARG A 99 8.31 -0.49 13.67
CA ARG A 99 7.60 0.63 14.29
C ARG A 99 6.28 0.09 14.83
N GLY A 100 6.26 -0.27 16.12
CA GLY A 100 5.13 -1.01 16.68
C GLY A 100 4.95 -2.35 15.96
N ASP A 101 3.71 -2.64 15.57
CA ASP A 101 3.36 -3.83 14.80
C ASP A 101 3.69 -3.74 13.30
N LEU A 102 4.21 -2.63 12.81
CA LEU A 102 4.50 -2.44 11.38
C LEU A 102 6.00 -2.57 11.10
N GLN A 103 6.34 -3.37 10.09
CA GLN A 103 7.70 -3.41 9.55
C GLN A 103 7.71 -3.06 8.07
N LEU A 104 8.58 -2.13 7.67
CA LEU A 104 8.77 -1.74 6.28
C LEU A 104 9.83 -2.61 5.60
N TYR A 105 9.49 -3.12 4.42
CA TYR A 105 10.37 -3.88 3.54
C TYR A 105 10.50 -3.19 2.18
N GLN A 106 11.63 -3.41 1.53
CA GLN A 106 11.84 -3.06 0.13
C GLN A 106 12.16 -4.31 -0.69
N MET A 107 11.38 -4.50 -1.75
CA MET A 107 11.53 -5.59 -2.71
C MET A 107 12.43 -5.18 -3.88
N SER A 108 13.16 -6.13 -4.45
CA SER A 108 13.86 -5.99 -5.72
C SER A 108 12.91 -6.12 -6.92
N GLY A 109 13.40 -5.77 -8.12
CA GLY A 109 12.65 -5.93 -9.37
C GLY A 109 11.53 -4.90 -9.56
N ARG A 110 10.59 -5.19 -10.47
CA ARG A 110 9.45 -4.28 -10.71
C ARG A 110 8.50 -4.32 -9.50
N GLY A 111 8.00 -3.15 -9.11
CA GLY A 111 7.06 -3.05 -7.98
C GLY A 111 5.87 -4.00 -8.10
N GLU A 112 5.57 -4.69 -7.02
CA GLU A 112 4.43 -5.59 -6.87
C GLU A 112 3.15 -4.78 -6.71
N THR A 113 2.05 -5.31 -7.25
CA THR A 113 0.72 -4.70 -7.05
C THR A 113 0.01 -5.43 -5.92
N PHE A 114 -0.21 -4.75 -4.80
CA PHE A 114 -0.90 -5.27 -3.63
C PHE A 114 -2.00 -4.30 -3.19
N VAL A 115 -2.94 -4.76 -2.36
CA VAL A 115 -3.97 -3.87 -1.82
C VAL A 115 -3.61 -3.47 -0.40
N CYS A 116 -3.47 -2.17 -0.18
CA CYS A 116 -3.18 -1.64 1.16
C CYS A 116 -4.43 -1.72 2.03
N TYR A 117 -4.39 -2.47 3.14
CA TYR A 117 -5.58 -2.65 4.00
C TYR A 117 -6.06 -1.33 4.62
N ARG A 118 -5.18 -0.33 4.79
CA ARG A 118 -5.55 0.98 5.34
C ARG A 118 -6.32 1.83 4.35
N CYS A 119 -5.75 2.15 3.18
CA CYS A 119 -6.46 3.00 2.21
C CYS A 119 -7.46 2.24 1.34
N GLY A 120 -7.32 0.91 1.21
CA GLY A 120 -8.14 0.04 0.38
C GLY A 120 -7.83 0.10 -1.11
N TYR A 121 -6.81 0.86 -1.55
CA TYR A 121 -6.42 0.94 -2.96
C TYR A 121 -5.43 -0.17 -3.34
N PRO A 122 -5.51 -0.70 -4.58
CA PRO A 122 -4.38 -1.36 -5.21
C PRO A 122 -3.23 -0.37 -5.36
N VAL A 123 -2.04 -0.75 -4.94
CA VAL A 123 -0.83 0.04 -4.98
C VAL A 123 0.27 -0.80 -5.60
N ARG A 124 0.95 -0.23 -6.60
CA ARG A 124 2.14 -0.81 -7.19
C ARG A 124 3.38 -0.12 -6.66
N SER A 125 4.20 -0.83 -5.89
CA SER A 125 5.43 -0.30 -5.30
C SER A 125 6.41 -1.41 -4.92
N GLN A 126 7.67 -1.05 -4.72
CA GLN A 126 8.67 -1.91 -4.07
C GLN A 126 8.60 -1.81 -2.54
N LEU A 127 8.01 -0.75 -1.99
CA LEU A 127 7.91 -0.51 -0.55
C LEU A 127 6.62 -1.13 -0.01
N VAL A 128 6.75 -2.07 0.91
CA VAL A 128 5.64 -2.81 1.53
C VAL A 128 5.82 -2.78 3.04
N ALA A 129 4.86 -2.22 3.76
CA ALA A 129 4.79 -2.38 5.21
C ALA A 129 3.90 -3.58 5.55
N VAL A 130 4.38 -4.46 6.42
CA VAL A 130 3.67 -5.67 6.86
C VAL A 130 3.27 -5.51 8.32
N LYS A 131 2.04 -5.93 8.67
CA LYS A 131 1.52 -5.88 10.04
C LYS A 131 1.76 -7.20 10.76
N ALA A 132 2.37 -7.15 11.94
CA ALA A 132 2.62 -8.29 12.83
C ALA A 132 3.18 -9.51 12.09
N ASP A 133 4.13 -9.28 11.18
CA ASP A 133 4.76 -10.28 10.31
C ASP A 133 3.79 -11.05 9.38
N ASN A 134 2.51 -10.67 9.34
CA ASN A 134 1.49 -11.27 8.49
C ASN A 134 1.42 -10.57 7.11
N TRP A 135 2.00 -11.22 6.11
CA TRP A 135 2.07 -10.75 4.72
C TRP A 135 0.72 -10.67 3.99
N ASP A 136 -0.39 -11.15 4.58
CA ASP A 136 -1.74 -10.94 4.06
C ASP A 136 -2.24 -9.51 4.33
N TYR A 137 -1.67 -8.82 5.33
CA TYR A 137 -2.04 -7.45 5.70
C TYR A 137 -0.93 -6.47 5.34
N ARG A 138 -0.83 -6.20 4.04
CA ARG A 138 0.13 -5.24 3.47
C ARG A 138 -0.40 -3.81 3.56
N MET A 139 0.48 -2.87 3.83
CA MET A 139 0.23 -1.44 3.86
C MET A 139 1.21 -0.72 2.93
N CYS A 140 0.71 0.21 2.11
CA CYS A 140 1.57 0.99 1.24
C CYS A 140 2.35 2.06 2.01
N TYR A 141 3.52 2.45 1.50
CA TYR A 141 4.42 3.40 2.17
C TYR A 141 3.73 4.70 2.60
N ARG A 142 2.89 5.30 1.75
CA ARG A 142 2.13 6.51 2.12
C ARG A 142 1.22 6.30 3.33
N CYS A 143 0.57 5.14 3.43
CA CYS A 143 -0.27 4.83 4.58
C CYS A 143 0.57 4.56 5.82
N TYR A 144 1.70 3.84 5.65
CA TYR A 144 2.66 3.58 6.71
C TYR A 144 3.16 4.90 7.34
N THR A 145 3.70 5.82 6.54
CA THR A 145 4.19 7.11 7.05
C THR A 145 3.10 7.91 7.77
N ASN A 146 1.86 7.87 7.29
CA ASN A 146 0.74 8.54 7.96
C ASN A 146 0.31 7.84 9.26
N THR A 147 0.41 6.51 9.34
CA THR A 147 0.11 5.76 10.56
C THR A 147 1.16 6.07 11.62
N VAL A 148 2.45 5.99 11.26
CA VAL A 148 3.57 6.32 12.15
C VAL A 148 3.50 7.77 12.62
N HIS A 149 3.25 8.71 11.71
CA HIS A 149 3.11 10.12 12.08
C HIS A 149 1.95 10.39 13.05
N ARG A 150 0.91 9.55 13.05
CA ARG A 150 -0.25 9.68 13.94
C ARG A 150 -0.12 8.87 15.24
N GLY A 151 0.97 8.11 15.44
CA GLY A 151 1.13 7.24 16.60
C GLY A 151 0.14 6.08 16.63
N MET A 152 -0.32 5.60 15.48
CA MET A 152 -1.36 4.56 15.35
C MET A 152 -0.77 3.20 14.95
N GLU A 153 0.52 2.96 15.20
CA GLU A 153 1.25 1.79 14.70
C GLU A 153 0.73 0.46 15.26
N ASN A 154 0.20 0.46 16.48
CA ASN A 154 -0.32 -0.73 17.16
C ASN A 154 -1.85 -0.88 17.02
N ASP A 155 -2.54 0.13 16.46
CA ASP A 155 -4.00 0.23 16.50
C ASP A 155 -4.68 0.01 15.13
N THR A 156 -3.90 -0.04 14.04
CA THR A 156 -4.44 -0.15 12.65
C THR A 156 -4.29 -1.52 12.06
#